data_AF-A0A956F7S5-F1
#
_entry.id   AF-A0A956F7S5-F1
#
_cell.length_a   1.000
_cell.length_b   1.000
_cell.length_c   1.000
_cell.angle_alpha   90.00
_cell.angle_beta   90.00
_cell.angle_gamma   90.00
#
_symmetry.space_group_name_H-M   'P 1'
#
loop_
_entity.id
_entity.type
_entity.pdbx_description
1 polymer ?
#
loop_
_entity_poly.entity_id
_entity_poly.type
_entity_poly.pdbx_seq_one_letter_code
_entity_poly.pdbx_strand_id
1 'polypeptide(L)'
;MQQTQQPASTGFFGWLKSLFGFAPVSNVNQAMPGAYPQAGYPQADYAQSGYPQAGYPQAGYAQAASAPAPNAISEAERAAIFQQQVRGAEDIQGIEHLKVLGAGANARVLRSSDGADLVEDGGTVGWVDRHQDRVHPEQWRDEWGPLLSMAPQERVDEMVYHELKLDALKGDAEKIEQTLLGFGYVSVGQWYRVRTTVLKHYGEKDGPLVSDCIFGGEAVRAASWKASRRMENEKAESTLQANPGLMEPIAGVSFELYAQLTAKVASVSDDEFMQVLASHQLDLPRWLQANRDWTARMQSDSTGTLGRLFGEAYMAQGAGAHGAAGQAAVATDFSGAGAAGDEPMPFERYCELAGALGAWGEMGVDMSAEVERQFGVSILDYGNIASWWMTRMMEDSALQVAYSDKVEFYHRQYAAAQPNVAQGINF
;
A
#
# COMPACT_ATOMS: atom_id res chain seq x y z
N MET A 1 -32.54 -18.20 -5.26
CA MET A 1 -31.28 -17.88 -4.55
C MET A 1 -30.40 -17.13 -5.53
N GLN A 2 -30.51 -15.81 -5.56
CA GLN A 2 -29.68 -14.95 -6.41
C GLN A 2 -28.35 -14.73 -5.69
N GLN A 3 -27.25 -15.09 -6.35
CA GLN A 3 -25.90 -14.75 -5.91
C GLN A 3 -25.67 -13.26 -6.18
N THR A 4 -25.62 -12.47 -5.11
CA THR A 4 -25.04 -11.12 -5.09
C THR A 4 -23.53 -11.25 -5.35
N GLN A 5 -23.09 -10.79 -6.52
CA GLN A 5 -21.67 -10.53 -6.80
C GLN A 5 -21.24 -9.32 -5.98
N GLN A 6 -20.19 -9.46 -5.18
CA GLN A 6 -19.49 -8.33 -4.56
C GLN A 6 -18.66 -7.60 -5.64
N PRO A 7 -18.77 -6.27 -5.79
CA PRO A 7 -17.86 -5.52 -6.64
C PRO A 7 -16.48 -5.41 -5.97
N ALA A 8 -15.43 -5.53 -6.80
CA ALA A 8 -14.06 -5.27 -6.39
C ALA A 8 -13.93 -3.84 -5.86
N SER A 9 -13.44 -3.68 -4.64
CA SER A 9 -13.21 -2.38 -4.02
C SER A 9 -12.08 -1.64 -4.75
N THR A 10 -12.45 -0.67 -5.59
CA THR A 10 -11.52 0.32 -6.11
C THR A 10 -11.10 1.22 -4.95
N GLY A 11 -9.94 0.94 -4.33
CA GLY A 11 -9.44 1.76 -3.21
C GLY A 11 -9.21 3.22 -3.60
N PHE A 12 -9.09 4.10 -2.60
CA PHE A 12 -8.86 5.56 -2.70
C PHE A 12 -7.83 5.98 -3.78
N PHE A 13 -6.79 5.19 -4.01
CA PHE A 13 -5.79 5.44 -5.07
C PHE A 13 -6.30 5.14 -6.50
N GLY A 14 -7.19 4.16 -6.68
CA GLY A 14 -7.89 3.94 -7.93
C GLY A 14 -8.92 5.03 -8.24
N TRP A 15 -9.50 5.63 -7.20
CA TRP A 15 -10.40 6.79 -7.29
C TRP A 15 -9.65 8.10 -7.60
N LEU A 16 -8.49 8.38 -6.99
CA LEU A 16 -7.61 9.49 -7.39
C LEU A 16 -7.19 9.36 -8.87
N LYS A 17 -6.92 8.13 -9.34
CA LYS A 17 -6.63 7.85 -10.76
C LYS A 17 -7.81 8.15 -11.69
N SER A 18 -9.05 8.03 -11.21
CA SER A 18 -10.26 8.37 -11.98
C SER A 18 -10.60 9.86 -11.93
N LEU A 19 -10.29 10.55 -10.83
CA LEU A 19 -10.48 11.99 -10.68
C LEU A 19 -9.45 12.84 -11.41
N PHE A 20 -8.20 12.39 -11.45
CA PHE A 20 -7.15 12.99 -12.27
C PHE A 20 -7.12 12.41 -13.69
N GLY A 21 -8.17 11.68 -14.08
CA GLY A 21 -8.49 11.44 -15.48
C GLY A 21 -8.76 12.77 -16.16
N PHE A 22 -7.70 13.37 -16.71
CA PHE A 22 -7.66 14.68 -17.34
C PHE A 22 -8.82 14.88 -18.31
N ALA A 23 -9.90 15.51 -17.86
CA ALA A 23 -10.79 16.20 -18.76
C ALA A 23 -9.98 17.36 -19.38
N PRO A 24 -9.92 17.50 -20.71
CA PRO A 24 -9.31 18.67 -21.32
C PRO A 24 -10.04 19.91 -20.78
N VAL A 25 -9.28 20.89 -20.29
CA VAL A 25 -9.78 22.22 -19.89
C VAL A 25 -10.62 22.78 -21.03
N SER A 26 -11.93 22.56 -20.94
CA SER A 26 -12.90 22.94 -21.95
C SER A 26 -13.62 24.18 -21.45
N ASN A 27 -12.90 25.28 -21.23
CA ASN A 27 -13.48 26.61 -21.05
C ASN A 27 -12.40 27.72 -21.07
N VAL A 28 -11.68 27.87 -22.19
CA VAL A 28 -10.95 29.13 -22.52
C VAL A 28 -11.08 29.48 -24.02
N ASN A 29 -11.99 28.83 -24.77
CA ASN A 29 -12.10 29.01 -26.22
C ASN A 29 -13.43 29.64 -26.68
N GLN A 30 -13.84 30.74 -26.04
CA GLN A 30 -14.86 31.63 -26.59
C GLN A 30 -14.31 33.04 -26.87
N ALA A 31 -13.34 33.11 -27.78
CA ALA A 31 -13.14 34.28 -28.64
C ALA A 31 -12.04 33.98 -29.66
N MET A 32 -12.36 33.31 -30.77
CA MET A 32 -11.74 33.48 -32.10
C MET A 32 -12.51 32.61 -33.14
N PRO A 33 -12.91 33.15 -34.30
CA PRO A 33 -13.57 32.39 -35.35
C PRO A 33 -12.53 31.78 -36.30
N GLY A 34 -12.38 30.45 -36.31
CA GLY A 34 -11.52 29.75 -37.25
C GLY A 34 -11.63 28.23 -37.11
N ALA A 35 -12.25 27.60 -38.10
CA ALA A 35 -12.66 26.21 -38.12
C ALA A 35 -11.49 25.19 -38.10
N TYR A 36 -11.66 24.09 -37.36
CA TYR A 36 -11.05 22.80 -37.67
C TYR A 36 -12.03 21.64 -37.35
N PRO A 37 -12.09 20.58 -38.19
CA PRO A 37 -13.07 19.51 -38.08
C PRO A 37 -12.71 18.48 -37.01
N GLN A 38 -13.74 18.04 -36.29
CA GLN A 38 -13.73 17.02 -35.24
C GLN A 38 -13.70 15.63 -35.88
N ALA A 39 -12.59 14.90 -35.74
CA ALA A 39 -12.48 13.49 -36.13
C ALA A 39 -12.69 12.61 -34.88
N GLY A 40 -13.73 11.77 -34.90
CA GLY A 40 -14.01 10.80 -33.86
C GLY A 40 -13.00 9.64 -33.88
N TYR A 41 -12.67 9.11 -32.70
CA TYR A 41 -11.89 7.88 -32.55
C TYR A 41 -12.80 6.72 -32.11
N PRO A 42 -12.59 5.50 -32.63
CA PRO A 42 -13.40 4.33 -32.34
C PRO A 42 -13.02 3.67 -31.01
N GLN A 43 -14.02 3.21 -30.24
CA GLN A 43 -13.85 2.32 -29.10
C GLN A 43 -13.44 0.93 -29.57
N ALA A 44 -12.36 0.39 -29.00
CA ALA A 44 -11.96 -1.00 -29.15
C ALA A 44 -12.35 -1.78 -27.89
N ASP A 45 -13.17 -2.81 -28.06
CA ASP A 45 -13.54 -3.78 -27.04
C ASP A 45 -12.35 -4.65 -26.65
N TYR A 46 -12.02 -4.70 -25.35
CA TYR A 46 -11.13 -5.71 -24.78
C TYR A 46 -11.93 -6.73 -23.98
N ALA A 47 -11.82 -8.00 -24.38
CA ALA A 47 -12.42 -9.14 -23.69
C ALA A 47 -11.67 -9.46 -22.39
N GLN A 48 -12.39 -9.50 -21.26
CA GLN A 48 -11.90 -10.01 -19.99
C GLN A 48 -12.05 -11.55 -19.93
N SER A 49 -10.92 -12.25 -19.86
CA SER A 49 -10.87 -13.69 -19.57
C SER A 49 -10.75 -13.89 -18.06
N GLY A 50 -11.77 -14.50 -17.45
CA GLY A 50 -11.82 -14.79 -16.01
C GLY A 50 -10.99 -16.01 -15.60
N TYR A 51 -10.41 -15.96 -14.40
CA TYR A 51 -9.83 -17.11 -13.71
C TYR A 51 -10.87 -17.73 -12.75
N PRO A 52 -11.04 -19.06 -12.71
CA PRO A 52 -11.97 -19.71 -11.78
C PRO A 52 -11.37 -19.88 -10.37
N GLN A 53 -12.05 -19.35 -9.36
CA GLN A 53 -11.84 -19.69 -7.95
C GLN A 53 -12.57 -21.01 -7.61
N ALA A 54 -11.81 -22.05 -7.25
CA ALA A 54 -12.35 -23.28 -6.67
C ALA A 54 -12.53 -23.08 -5.15
N GLY A 55 -13.77 -23.21 -4.67
CA GLY A 55 -14.10 -23.13 -3.24
C GLY A 55 -13.70 -24.39 -2.48
N TYR A 56 -13.19 -24.20 -1.26
CA TYR A 56 -12.99 -25.29 -0.30
C TYR A 56 -14.25 -25.47 0.55
N PRO A 57 -14.78 -26.71 0.70
CA PRO A 57 -15.88 -26.97 1.63
C PRO A 57 -15.38 -27.11 3.08
N GLN A 58 -16.00 -26.35 3.99
CA GLN A 58 -15.95 -26.59 5.44
C GLN A 58 -16.79 -27.83 5.79
N ALA A 59 -16.15 -28.85 6.36
CA ALA A 59 -16.83 -29.96 7.02
C ALA A 59 -16.45 -29.97 8.51
N GLY A 60 -17.46 -30.01 9.37
CA GLY A 60 -17.30 -30.04 10.83
C GLY A 60 -16.69 -31.35 11.33
N TYR A 61 -15.85 -31.25 12.35
CA TYR A 61 -15.26 -32.41 13.01
C TYR A 61 -16.13 -32.84 14.20
N ALA A 62 -16.65 -34.07 14.13
CA ALA A 62 -17.12 -34.80 15.29
C ALA A 62 -15.92 -35.44 16.02
N GLN A 63 -15.90 -35.33 17.35
CA GLN A 63 -14.96 -36.01 18.24
C GLN A 63 -15.09 -37.53 18.11
N ALA A 64 -13.99 -38.19 17.78
CA ALA A 64 -13.81 -39.62 18.02
C ALA A 64 -12.45 -39.84 18.71
N ALA A 65 -12.49 -40.45 19.89
CA ALA A 65 -11.32 -40.85 20.64
C ALA A 65 -10.58 -41.98 19.90
N SER A 66 -9.27 -41.85 19.72
CA SER A 66 -8.40 -42.88 19.17
C SER A 66 -7.44 -43.41 20.23
N ALA A 67 -7.35 -44.73 20.30
CA ALA A 67 -6.40 -45.49 21.13
C ALA A 67 -4.95 -45.32 20.62
N PRO A 68 -3.92 -45.51 21.47
CA PRO A 68 -2.53 -45.26 21.09
C PRO A 68 -1.97 -46.33 20.15
N ALA A 69 -1.26 -45.89 19.10
CA ALA A 69 -0.49 -46.75 18.22
C ALA A 69 0.85 -47.18 18.90
N PRO A 70 1.31 -48.43 18.71
CA PRO A 70 2.60 -48.87 19.23
C PRO A 70 3.74 -48.30 18.38
N ASN A 71 4.78 -47.77 19.04
CA ASN A 71 6.03 -47.20 18.49
C ASN A 71 6.08 -45.67 18.30
N ALA A 72 5.49 -44.89 19.22
CA ALA A 72 5.88 -43.49 19.37
C ALA A 72 7.19 -43.38 20.19
N ILE A 73 8.30 -43.03 19.53
CA ILE A 73 9.53 -42.60 20.22
C ILE A 73 9.25 -41.35 21.06
N SER A 74 9.81 -41.34 22.27
CA SER A 74 9.55 -40.29 23.25
C SER A 74 10.07 -38.92 22.78
N GLU A 75 9.47 -37.84 23.28
CA GLU A 75 9.92 -36.46 23.00
C GLU A 75 11.37 -36.23 23.44
N ALA A 76 11.80 -36.93 24.50
CA ALA A 76 13.19 -36.96 24.94
C ALA A 76 14.13 -37.69 23.97
N GLU A 77 13.70 -38.79 23.35
CA GLU A 77 14.48 -39.46 22.29
C GLU A 77 14.56 -38.63 21.01
N ARG A 78 13.49 -37.90 20.64
CA ARG A 78 13.56 -36.95 19.52
C ARG A 78 14.54 -35.82 19.81
N ALA A 79 14.52 -35.25 21.01
CA ALA A 79 15.45 -34.20 21.42
C ALA A 79 16.91 -34.70 21.47
N ALA A 80 17.13 -35.95 21.89
CA ALA A 80 18.46 -36.57 21.93
C ALA A 80 19.04 -36.86 20.54
N ILE A 81 18.23 -37.40 19.61
CA ILE A 81 18.63 -37.62 18.21
C ILE A 81 18.98 -36.28 17.54
N PHE A 82 18.22 -35.23 17.82
CA PHE A 82 18.45 -33.89 17.28
C PHE A 82 19.75 -33.26 17.83
N GLN A 83 20.03 -33.40 19.14
CA GLN A 83 21.28 -32.89 19.72
C GLN A 83 22.54 -33.61 19.23
N GLN A 84 22.44 -34.89 18.84
CA GLN A 84 23.58 -35.68 18.36
C GLN A 84 23.98 -35.36 16.91
N GLN A 85 23.07 -34.80 16.10
CA GLN A 85 23.30 -34.51 14.68
C GLN A 85 23.74 -33.07 14.38
N VAL A 86 23.60 -32.14 15.33
CA VAL A 86 23.78 -30.69 15.09
C VAL A 86 25.15 -30.14 15.58
N ARG A 87 25.98 -30.93 16.26
CA ARG A 87 27.35 -30.49 16.62
C ARG A 87 28.37 -30.87 15.54
N GLY A 88 28.79 -29.89 14.75
CA GLY A 88 29.95 -29.99 13.84
C GLY A 88 29.64 -30.10 12.34
N ALA A 89 28.45 -29.68 11.88
CA ALA A 89 28.01 -29.82 10.49
C ALA A 89 28.48 -28.70 9.53
N GLU A 90 29.48 -27.91 9.92
CA GLU A 90 29.92 -26.74 9.15
C GLU A 90 30.75 -27.14 7.92
N ASP A 91 31.25 -28.40 7.86
CA ASP A 91 32.12 -28.92 6.78
C ASP A 91 31.72 -30.32 6.24
N ILE A 92 30.48 -30.80 6.43
CA ILE A 92 30.11 -32.17 6.01
C ILE A 92 29.52 -32.20 4.59
N GLN A 93 30.26 -32.81 3.64
CA GLN A 93 29.68 -33.33 2.39
C GLN A 93 28.79 -34.55 2.71
N GLY A 94 27.52 -34.55 2.25
CA GLY A 94 26.55 -35.64 2.46
C GLY A 94 25.20 -35.25 3.09
N ILE A 95 24.92 -33.94 3.26
CA ILE A 95 23.64 -33.41 3.79
C ILE A 95 22.43 -33.60 2.85
N GLU A 96 22.66 -34.05 1.61
CA GLU A 96 21.65 -34.25 0.56
C GLU A 96 20.61 -35.36 0.84
N HIS A 97 20.73 -36.08 1.95
CA HIS A 97 19.78 -37.13 2.36
C HIS A 97 19.04 -36.85 3.67
N LEU A 98 19.22 -35.69 4.29
CA LEU A 98 18.49 -35.35 5.51
C LEU A 98 17.06 -34.94 5.16
N LYS A 99 16.08 -35.74 5.61
CA LYS A 99 14.67 -35.34 5.60
C LYS A 99 14.49 -34.13 6.50
N VAL A 100 14.11 -33.01 5.89
CA VAL A 100 13.69 -31.81 6.61
C VAL A 100 12.32 -32.08 7.21
N LEU A 101 12.25 -32.14 8.55
CA LEU A 101 10.96 -32.14 9.25
C LEU A 101 10.22 -30.83 8.91
N GLY A 102 9.06 -30.94 8.26
CA GLY A 102 8.19 -29.80 7.92
C GLY A 102 8.25 -29.34 6.46
N ALA A 103 9.22 -29.79 5.66
CA ALA A 103 9.16 -29.65 4.21
C ALA A 103 8.63 -30.95 3.59
N GLY A 104 8.04 -30.90 2.40
CA GLY A 104 7.35 -32.05 1.78
C GLY A 104 8.19 -33.32 1.74
N ALA A 105 7.56 -34.47 1.48
CA ALA A 105 8.24 -35.77 1.50
C ALA A 105 9.46 -35.89 0.56
N ASN A 106 9.60 -34.94 -0.38
CA ASN A 106 10.66 -34.87 -1.39
C ASN A 106 11.61 -33.68 -1.19
N ALA A 107 11.54 -32.98 -0.06
CA ALA A 107 12.38 -31.81 0.19
C ALA A 107 13.86 -32.20 0.33
N ARG A 108 14.73 -31.49 -0.40
CA ARG A 108 16.19 -31.67 -0.36
C ARG A 108 16.85 -30.43 0.23
N VAL A 109 17.71 -30.61 1.24
CA VAL A 109 18.58 -29.54 1.74
C VAL A 109 19.69 -29.30 0.73
N LEU A 110 19.79 -28.08 0.21
CA LEU A 110 20.85 -27.64 -0.70
C LEU A 110 22.04 -27.04 0.06
N ARG A 111 21.76 -26.29 1.13
CA ARG A 111 22.75 -25.59 1.95
C ARG A 111 22.19 -25.34 3.35
N SER A 112 23.03 -25.35 4.36
CA SER A 112 22.67 -24.91 5.72
C SER A 112 23.54 -23.73 6.12
N SER A 113 22.99 -22.76 6.84
CA SER A 113 23.70 -21.57 7.32
C SER A 113 23.08 -21.10 8.63
N ASP A 114 23.85 -21.21 9.72
CA ASP A 114 23.52 -20.62 11.02
C ASP A 114 22.11 -20.95 11.54
N GLY A 115 21.63 -22.18 11.33
CA GLY A 115 20.29 -22.61 11.74
C GLY A 115 19.16 -22.23 10.78
N ALA A 116 19.47 -21.88 9.54
CA ALA A 116 18.54 -21.88 8.42
C ALA A 116 19.00 -22.90 7.35
N ASP A 117 18.04 -23.58 6.72
CA ASP A 117 18.30 -24.50 5.60
C ASP A 117 17.71 -23.92 4.31
N LEU A 118 18.51 -23.89 3.25
CA LEU A 118 18.05 -23.69 1.89
C LEU A 118 17.51 -25.03 1.37
N VAL A 119 16.22 -25.09 1.10
CA VAL A 119 15.51 -26.32 0.76
C VAL A 119 14.91 -26.21 -0.64
N GLU A 120 15.05 -27.27 -1.43
CA GLU A 120 14.33 -27.49 -2.68
C GLU A 120 13.17 -28.45 -2.45
N ASP A 121 11.93 -28.00 -2.68
CA ASP A 121 10.73 -28.84 -2.60
C ASP A 121 9.84 -28.59 -3.83
N GLY A 122 9.58 -29.64 -4.62
CA GLY A 122 8.75 -29.54 -5.82
C GLY A 122 9.27 -28.55 -6.87
N GLY A 123 10.59 -28.33 -6.95
CA GLY A 123 11.22 -27.36 -7.86
C GLY A 123 11.19 -25.91 -7.35
N THR A 124 10.64 -25.66 -6.16
CA THR A 124 10.74 -24.36 -5.49
C THR A 124 11.91 -24.39 -4.51
N VAL A 125 12.78 -23.39 -4.59
CA VAL A 125 13.92 -23.23 -3.68
C VAL A 125 13.63 -22.10 -2.70
N GLY A 126 13.78 -22.35 -1.39
CA GLY A 126 13.51 -21.36 -0.36
C GLY A 126 14.23 -21.66 0.96
N TRP A 127 14.40 -20.61 1.78
CA TRP A 127 14.97 -20.76 3.11
C TRP A 127 13.91 -21.21 4.12
N VAL A 128 14.33 -22.05 5.06
CA VAL A 128 13.51 -22.61 6.14
C VAL A 128 14.24 -22.41 7.46
N ASP A 129 13.54 -21.88 8.47
CA ASP A 129 14.05 -21.73 9.82
C ASP A 129 14.19 -23.10 10.52
N ARG A 130 15.32 -23.33 11.21
CA ARG A 130 15.58 -24.52 12.03
C ARG A 130 15.78 -24.21 13.50
N HIS A 131 15.64 -22.96 13.91
CA HIS A 131 15.74 -22.59 15.30
C HIS A 131 14.57 -23.15 16.11
N GLN A 132 14.83 -23.43 17.38
CA GLN A 132 13.80 -23.94 18.30
C GLN A 132 13.01 -22.75 18.87
N ASP A 133 12.00 -22.30 18.12
CA ASP A 133 11.08 -21.22 18.48
C ASP A 133 9.86 -21.70 19.29
N ARG A 134 9.65 -23.02 19.34
CA ARG A 134 8.64 -23.70 20.18
C ARG A 134 9.05 -23.74 21.66
N VAL A 135 9.36 -22.58 22.21
CA VAL A 135 9.71 -22.36 23.61
C VAL A 135 8.84 -21.26 24.18
N HIS A 136 8.72 -21.19 25.51
CA HIS A 136 8.07 -20.04 26.13
C HIS A 136 8.90 -18.75 25.93
N PRO A 137 8.27 -17.57 25.83
CA PRO A 137 8.96 -16.30 25.61
C PRO A 137 10.13 -16.03 26.57
N GLU A 138 10.02 -16.39 27.84
CA GLU A 138 11.08 -16.23 28.85
C GLU A 138 12.29 -17.14 28.63
N GLN A 139 12.14 -18.22 27.85
CA GLN A 139 13.22 -19.13 27.50
C GLN A 139 13.94 -18.70 26.20
N TRP A 140 13.29 -17.86 25.39
CA TRP A 140 13.89 -17.34 24.17
C TRP A 140 14.98 -16.30 24.50
N ARG A 141 16.17 -16.53 23.95
CA ARG A 141 17.28 -15.58 24.04
C ARG A 141 17.15 -14.55 22.94
N ASP A 142 16.97 -13.30 23.33
CA ASP A 142 16.85 -12.18 22.39
C ASP A 142 18.12 -12.00 21.56
N GLU A 143 17.93 -11.83 20.26
CA GLU A 143 18.94 -11.41 19.31
C GLU A 143 18.35 -10.29 18.46
N TRP A 144 18.97 -9.11 18.50
CA TRP A 144 18.47 -7.95 17.78
C TRP A 144 19.21 -7.68 16.46
N GLY A 145 20.36 -8.33 16.25
CA GLY A 145 21.18 -8.18 15.04
C GLY A 145 21.39 -6.69 14.66
N PRO A 146 21.15 -6.30 13.41
CA PRO A 146 21.31 -4.90 12.96
C PRO A 146 20.31 -3.93 13.61
N LEU A 147 19.23 -4.42 14.23
CA LEU A 147 18.21 -3.59 14.87
C LEU A 147 18.58 -3.15 16.29
N LEU A 148 19.68 -3.67 16.86
CA LEU A 148 20.05 -3.45 18.27
C LEU A 148 20.19 -1.96 18.63
N SER A 149 20.77 -1.16 17.73
CA SER A 149 21.03 0.27 17.95
C SER A 149 19.81 1.17 17.72
N MET A 150 18.71 0.62 17.22
CA MET A 150 17.49 1.39 16.92
C MET A 150 16.62 1.55 18.17
N ALA A 151 15.82 2.62 18.21
CA ALA A 151 14.81 2.80 19.24
C ALA A 151 13.71 1.71 19.12
N PRO A 152 12.99 1.37 20.21
CA PRO A 152 12.01 0.28 20.19
C PRO A 152 11.01 0.32 19.02
N GLN A 153 10.42 1.48 18.74
CA GLN A 153 9.49 1.64 17.61
C GLN A 153 10.17 1.50 16.25
N GLU A 154 11.38 2.03 16.10
CA GLU A 154 12.15 1.92 14.85
C GLU A 154 12.50 0.46 14.53
N ARG A 155 12.65 -0.40 15.55
CA ARG A 155 12.93 -1.83 15.33
C ARG A 155 11.77 -2.54 14.64
N VAL A 156 10.53 -2.28 15.06
CA VAL A 156 9.37 -2.90 14.41
C VAL A 156 9.14 -2.29 13.03
N ASP A 157 9.32 -0.98 12.88
CA ASP A 157 9.23 -0.30 11.58
C ASP A 157 10.21 -0.90 10.56
N GLU A 158 11.49 -1.04 10.95
CA GLU A 158 12.52 -1.60 10.07
C GLU A 158 12.34 -3.10 9.84
N MET A 159 11.94 -3.86 10.85
CA MET A 159 11.64 -5.29 10.72
C MET A 159 10.54 -5.54 9.67
N VAL A 160 9.45 -4.79 9.73
CA VAL A 160 8.33 -4.95 8.79
C VAL A 160 8.74 -4.51 7.38
N TYR A 161 9.58 -3.48 7.26
CA TYR A 161 10.18 -3.12 5.97
C TYR A 161 11.03 -4.26 5.38
N HIS A 162 11.88 -4.89 6.20
CA HIS A 162 12.64 -6.05 5.76
C HIS A 162 11.71 -7.19 5.31
N GLU A 163 10.67 -7.53 6.07
CA GLU A 163 9.69 -8.57 5.70
C GLU A 163 9.06 -8.30 4.33
N LEU A 164 8.54 -7.09 4.10
CA LEU A 164 7.91 -6.75 2.82
C LEU A 164 8.91 -6.81 1.65
N LYS A 165 10.16 -6.38 1.88
CA LYS A 165 11.21 -6.48 0.86
C LYS A 165 11.52 -7.93 0.51
N LEU A 166 11.59 -8.81 1.49
CA LEU A 166 11.88 -10.24 1.28
C LEU A 166 10.69 -10.96 0.64
N ASP A 167 9.46 -10.61 1.00
CA ASP A 167 8.27 -11.17 0.36
C ASP A 167 8.19 -10.80 -1.13
N ALA A 168 8.59 -9.57 -1.50
CA ALA A 168 8.72 -9.16 -2.90
C ALA A 168 9.81 -9.95 -3.68
N LEU A 169 10.70 -10.66 -2.98
CA LEU A 169 11.74 -11.52 -3.55
C LEU A 169 11.42 -13.01 -3.43
N LYS A 170 10.20 -13.37 -3.02
CA LYS A 170 9.79 -14.76 -2.83
C LYS A 170 10.03 -15.60 -4.10
N GLY A 171 10.72 -16.72 -3.92
CA GLY A 171 11.16 -17.60 -5.00
C GLY A 171 12.58 -17.34 -5.52
N ASP A 172 13.24 -16.28 -5.04
CA ASP A 172 14.65 -15.98 -5.35
C ASP A 172 15.49 -16.00 -4.07
N ALA A 173 15.80 -17.22 -3.60
CA ALA A 173 16.48 -17.43 -2.33
C ALA A 173 17.90 -16.84 -2.27
N GLU A 174 18.56 -16.68 -3.41
CA GLU A 174 19.86 -16.01 -3.51
C GLU A 174 19.71 -14.50 -3.30
N LYS A 175 18.75 -13.86 -3.97
CA LYS A 175 18.47 -12.43 -3.73
C LYS A 175 18.00 -12.15 -2.31
N ILE A 176 17.26 -13.06 -1.68
CA ILE A 176 16.87 -12.95 -0.26
C ILE A 176 18.13 -12.87 0.62
N GLU A 177 19.08 -13.80 0.44
CA GLU A 177 20.33 -13.79 1.21
C GLU A 177 21.14 -12.51 0.96
N GLN A 178 21.31 -12.11 -0.30
CA GLN A 178 22.01 -10.86 -0.66
C GLN A 178 21.34 -9.63 -0.04
N THR A 179 20.01 -9.57 -0.04
CA THR A 179 19.24 -8.46 0.54
C THR A 179 19.41 -8.41 2.06
N LEU A 180 19.38 -9.56 2.73
CA LEU A 180 19.63 -9.66 4.17
C LEU A 180 21.04 -9.21 4.55
N LEU A 181 22.06 -9.59 3.77
CA LEU A 181 23.42 -9.07 3.95
C LEU A 181 23.47 -7.55 3.78
N GLY A 182 22.74 -7.01 2.79
CA GLY A 182 22.59 -5.57 2.56
C GLY A 182 21.93 -4.82 3.73
N PHE A 183 21.02 -5.47 4.46
CA PHE A 183 20.43 -4.95 5.70
C PHE A 183 21.34 -5.10 6.93
N GLY A 184 22.48 -5.78 6.79
CA GLY A 184 23.45 -5.96 7.87
C GLY A 184 23.24 -7.22 8.72
N TYR A 185 22.39 -8.15 8.29
CA TYR A 185 22.37 -9.50 8.88
C TYR A 185 23.61 -10.28 8.44
N VAL A 186 24.17 -11.11 9.32
CA VAL A 186 25.34 -11.95 8.98
C VAL A 186 24.96 -13.24 8.25
N SER A 187 23.71 -13.67 8.37
CA SER A 187 23.19 -14.92 7.81
C SER A 187 21.65 -14.88 7.75
N VAL A 188 21.06 -15.81 6.97
CA VAL A 188 19.60 -16.01 6.98
C VAL A 188 19.10 -16.59 8.31
N GLY A 189 19.93 -17.40 8.99
CA GLY A 189 19.64 -17.89 10.33
C GLY A 189 19.54 -16.77 11.37
N GLN A 190 20.46 -15.81 11.34
CA GLN A 190 20.38 -14.62 12.19
C GLN A 190 19.10 -13.83 11.92
N TRP A 191 18.72 -13.65 10.65
CA TRP A 191 17.44 -13.01 10.32
C TRP A 191 16.26 -13.68 11.01
N TYR A 192 16.14 -15.02 10.95
CA TYR A 192 15.06 -15.73 11.63
C TYR A 192 15.08 -15.53 13.16
N ARG A 193 16.27 -15.53 13.80
CA ARG A 193 16.35 -15.28 15.24
C ARG A 193 15.97 -13.84 15.61
N VAL A 194 16.37 -12.87 14.79
CA VAL A 194 15.96 -11.47 14.95
C VAL A 194 14.46 -11.32 14.76
N ARG A 195 13.90 -11.93 13.72
CA ARG A 195 12.46 -12.00 13.47
C ARG A 195 11.69 -12.52 14.67
N THR A 196 12.10 -13.66 15.20
CA THR A 196 11.49 -14.30 16.37
C THR A 196 11.63 -13.43 17.62
N THR A 197 12.75 -12.72 17.78
CA THR A 197 12.93 -11.72 18.84
C THR A 197 11.95 -10.55 18.68
N VAL A 198 11.76 -10.01 17.48
CA VAL A 198 10.77 -8.94 17.24
C VAL A 198 9.35 -9.45 17.52
N LEU A 199 9.00 -10.66 17.06
CA LEU A 199 7.69 -11.27 17.34
C LEU A 199 7.42 -11.45 18.83
N LYS A 200 8.41 -11.87 19.61
CA LYS A 200 8.30 -11.99 21.07
C LYS A 200 7.93 -10.65 21.74
N HIS A 201 8.47 -9.54 21.27
CA HIS A 201 8.32 -8.23 21.90
C HIS A 201 7.17 -7.39 21.35
N TYR A 202 6.85 -7.53 20.05
CA TYR A 202 5.89 -6.68 19.34
C TYR A 202 4.79 -7.46 18.61
N GLY A 203 4.90 -8.79 18.54
CA GLY A 203 3.87 -9.63 17.97
C GLY A 203 2.66 -9.77 18.89
N GLU A 204 1.52 -10.05 18.27
CA GLU A 204 0.31 -10.44 18.99
C GLU A 204 0.42 -11.92 19.38
N LYS A 205 0.08 -12.25 20.62
CA LYS A 205 0.19 -13.61 21.14
C LYS A 205 -1.04 -14.43 20.75
N ASP A 206 -0.87 -15.47 19.95
CA ASP A 206 -1.91 -16.46 19.64
C ASP A 206 -1.71 -17.79 20.40
N GLY A 207 -0.81 -17.80 21.39
CA GLY A 207 -0.51 -19.00 22.17
C GLY A 207 0.59 -18.79 23.22
N PRO A 208 0.96 -19.88 23.94
CA PRO A 208 1.95 -19.83 25.01
C PRO A 208 3.41 -19.81 24.51
N LEU A 209 3.67 -20.14 23.24
CA LEU A 209 5.02 -20.24 22.67
C LEU A 209 5.35 -19.00 21.83
N VAL A 210 6.65 -18.75 21.61
CA VAL A 210 7.08 -17.66 20.73
C VAL A 210 6.66 -17.92 19.27
N SER A 211 6.67 -19.18 18.83
CA SER A 211 6.17 -19.60 17.52
C SER A 211 4.69 -19.25 17.27
N ASP A 212 3.92 -19.03 18.35
CA ASP A 212 2.51 -18.69 18.28
C ASP A 212 2.30 -17.15 18.22
N CYS A 213 3.39 -16.36 18.23
CA CYS A 213 3.29 -14.92 18.06
C CYS A 213 3.18 -14.57 16.57
N ILE A 214 2.24 -13.68 16.22
CA ILE A 214 2.02 -13.24 14.85
C ILE A 214 2.23 -11.73 14.69
N PHE A 215 2.58 -11.32 13.47
CA PHE A 215 2.62 -9.92 13.07
C PHE A 215 1.18 -9.42 12.81
N GLY A 216 0.37 -9.30 13.86
CA GLY A 216 -1.06 -8.96 13.78
C GLY A 216 -1.50 -7.68 14.51
N GLY A 217 -0.64 -7.11 15.37
CA GLY A 217 -1.00 -5.99 16.24
C GLY A 217 -0.96 -4.59 15.60
N GLU A 218 -1.45 -3.59 16.35
CA GLU A 218 -1.52 -2.18 15.93
C GLU A 218 -0.15 -1.61 15.50
N ALA A 219 0.89 -1.87 16.29
CA ALA A 219 2.25 -1.40 16.00
C ALA A 219 2.78 -1.96 14.67
N VAL A 220 2.51 -3.25 14.39
CA VAL A 220 2.91 -3.91 13.15
C VAL A 220 2.18 -3.31 11.96
N ARG A 221 0.87 -3.06 12.10
CA ARG A 221 0.06 -2.47 11.05
C ARG A 221 0.55 -1.06 10.71
N ALA A 222 0.82 -0.22 11.71
CA ALA A 222 1.41 1.11 11.50
C ALA A 222 2.79 1.00 10.80
N ALA A 223 3.64 0.08 11.25
CA ALA A 223 4.91 -0.23 10.60
C ALA A 223 4.74 -0.70 9.13
N SER A 224 3.73 -1.51 8.82
CA SER A 224 3.44 -1.98 7.45
C SER A 224 3.08 -0.84 6.50
N TRP A 225 2.35 0.16 6.98
CA TRP A 225 2.07 1.37 6.21
C TRP A 225 3.35 2.15 5.88
N LYS A 226 4.19 2.42 6.89
CA LYS A 226 5.48 3.10 6.69
C LYS A 226 6.39 2.33 5.72
N ALA A 227 6.49 1.02 5.91
CA ALA A 227 7.28 0.13 5.09
C ALA A 227 6.82 0.13 3.63
N SER A 228 5.50 0.04 3.41
CA SER A 228 4.90 0.09 2.07
C SER A 228 5.14 1.43 1.40
N ARG A 229 5.05 2.53 2.15
CA ARG A 229 5.35 3.87 1.65
C ARG A 229 6.82 4.01 1.24
N ARG A 230 7.74 3.52 2.08
CA ARG A 230 9.18 3.46 1.75
C ARG A 230 9.42 2.64 0.48
N MET A 231 8.78 1.48 0.33
CA MET A 231 8.92 0.66 -0.87
C MET A 231 8.41 1.37 -2.14
N GLU A 232 7.28 2.07 -2.07
CA GLU A 232 6.77 2.85 -3.21
C GLU A 232 7.68 4.04 -3.54
N ASN A 233 8.28 4.69 -2.53
CA ASN A 233 9.28 5.73 -2.74
C ASN A 233 10.53 5.18 -3.43
N GLU A 234 11.10 4.08 -2.93
CA GLU A 234 12.26 3.40 -3.56
C GLU A 234 11.97 2.95 -5.00
N LYS A 235 10.75 2.45 -5.25
CA LYS A 235 10.32 2.03 -6.60
C LYS A 235 10.23 3.24 -7.55
N ALA A 236 9.68 4.35 -7.08
CA ALA A 236 9.66 5.58 -7.86
C ALA A 236 11.07 6.11 -8.12
N GLU A 237 11.93 6.15 -7.10
CA GLU A 237 13.34 6.54 -7.25
C GLU A 237 14.06 5.66 -8.28
N SER A 238 13.89 4.35 -8.18
CA SER A 238 14.45 3.39 -9.14
C SER A 238 13.92 3.65 -10.56
N THR A 239 12.62 3.96 -10.70
CA THR A 239 12.03 4.32 -11.99
C THR A 239 12.64 5.59 -12.57
N LEU A 240 12.82 6.63 -11.75
CA LEU A 240 13.44 7.89 -12.16
C LEU A 240 14.91 7.72 -12.50
N GLN A 241 15.65 6.89 -11.76
CA GLN A 241 17.04 6.55 -12.07
C GLN A 241 17.15 5.79 -13.40
N ALA A 242 16.24 4.86 -13.66
CA ALA A 242 16.21 4.11 -14.92
C ALA A 242 15.78 4.98 -16.11
N ASN A 243 14.93 6.00 -15.88
CA ASN A 243 14.38 6.87 -16.90
C ASN A 243 14.50 8.35 -16.51
N PRO A 244 15.71 8.93 -16.50
CA PRO A 244 15.92 10.31 -16.07
C PRO A 244 15.14 11.32 -16.92
N GLY A 245 14.84 10.98 -18.18
CA GLY A 245 14.02 11.78 -19.10
C GLY A 245 12.58 12.03 -18.63
N LEU A 246 12.07 11.25 -17.66
CA LEU A 246 10.73 11.48 -17.11
C LEU A 246 10.59 12.85 -16.44
N MET A 247 11.67 13.36 -15.84
CA MET A 247 11.69 14.61 -15.09
C MET A 247 12.24 15.79 -15.90
N GLU A 248 12.57 15.61 -17.18
CA GLU A 248 13.09 16.69 -18.01
C GLU A 248 12.05 17.81 -18.18
N PRO A 249 12.42 19.10 -17.98
CA PRO A 249 11.50 20.21 -18.16
C PRO A 249 10.89 20.25 -19.56
N ILE A 250 9.60 20.56 -19.62
CA ILE A 250 8.86 20.68 -20.88
C ILE A 250 8.58 22.16 -21.13
N ALA A 251 9.01 22.68 -22.28
CA ALA A 251 8.88 24.10 -22.63
C ALA A 251 9.43 25.06 -21.55
N GLY A 252 10.48 24.65 -20.84
CA GLY A 252 11.09 25.41 -19.72
C GLY A 252 10.35 25.29 -18.39
N VAL A 253 9.32 24.45 -18.29
CA VAL A 253 8.54 24.20 -17.08
C VAL A 253 8.99 22.89 -16.45
N SER A 254 9.62 22.96 -15.26
CA SER A 254 9.97 21.77 -14.48
C SER A 254 8.71 21.06 -13.97
N PHE A 255 8.85 19.82 -13.50
CA PHE A 255 7.73 19.06 -12.96
C PHE A 255 7.10 19.75 -11.73
N GLU A 256 7.93 20.29 -10.85
CA GLU A 256 7.51 20.98 -9.62
C GLU A 256 6.79 22.28 -9.97
N LEU A 257 7.33 23.06 -10.91
CA LEU A 257 6.68 24.28 -11.40
C LEU A 257 5.36 23.95 -12.10
N TYR A 258 5.31 22.86 -12.85
CA TYR A 258 4.07 22.39 -13.47
C TYR A 258 3.00 22.05 -12.42
N ALA A 259 3.35 21.28 -11.38
CA ALA A 259 2.43 20.98 -10.29
C ALA A 259 1.97 22.25 -9.55
N GLN A 260 2.88 23.20 -9.31
CA GLN A 260 2.59 24.50 -8.70
C GLN A 260 1.58 25.31 -9.51
N LEU A 261 1.84 25.49 -10.80
CA LEU A 261 0.97 26.27 -11.68
C LEU A 261 -0.39 25.60 -11.89
N THR A 262 -0.42 24.26 -11.94
CA THR A 262 -1.68 23.51 -12.04
C THR A 262 -2.53 23.62 -10.77
N ALA A 263 -1.91 23.64 -9.59
CA ALA A 263 -2.63 23.93 -8.35
C ALA A 263 -3.14 25.37 -8.32
N LYS A 264 -2.34 26.32 -8.84
CA LYS A 264 -2.69 27.74 -8.82
C LYS A 264 -3.85 28.09 -9.74
N VAL A 265 -3.86 27.58 -10.98
CA VAL A 265 -4.92 27.88 -11.97
C VAL A 265 -6.32 27.50 -11.48
N ALA A 266 -6.43 26.51 -10.58
CA ALA A 266 -7.70 26.11 -9.99
C ALA A 266 -8.21 27.08 -8.90
N SER A 267 -7.38 28.02 -8.45
CA SER A 267 -7.61 28.82 -7.24
C SER A 267 -7.60 30.33 -7.45
N VAL A 268 -7.31 30.80 -8.67
CA VAL A 268 -7.18 32.23 -8.99
C VAL A 268 -7.95 32.59 -10.26
N SER A 269 -8.24 33.86 -10.46
CA SER A 269 -8.80 34.36 -11.72
C SER A 269 -7.82 34.26 -12.90
N ASP A 270 -8.31 34.33 -14.13
CA ASP A 270 -7.47 34.31 -15.34
C ASP A 270 -6.41 35.42 -15.32
N ASP A 271 -6.79 36.65 -14.93
CA ASP A 271 -5.87 37.79 -14.85
C ASP A 271 -4.76 37.56 -13.82
N GLU A 272 -5.11 37.02 -12.64
CA GLU A 272 -4.14 36.65 -11.62
C GLU A 272 -3.25 35.51 -12.09
N PHE A 273 -3.80 34.52 -12.79
CA PHE A 273 -3.01 33.42 -13.35
C PHE A 273 -2.00 33.91 -14.37
N MET A 274 -2.39 34.85 -15.24
CA MET A 274 -1.47 35.49 -16.19
C MET A 274 -0.33 36.24 -15.49
N GLN A 275 -0.61 36.90 -14.35
CA GLN A 275 0.44 37.52 -13.52
C GLN A 275 1.38 36.48 -12.90
N VAL A 276 0.84 35.35 -12.43
CA VAL A 276 1.64 34.22 -11.93
C VAL A 276 2.56 33.69 -13.03
N LEU A 277 2.04 33.41 -14.24
CA LEU A 277 2.87 32.96 -15.36
C LEU A 277 4.00 33.95 -15.67
N ALA A 278 3.69 35.25 -15.73
CA ALA A 278 4.68 36.28 -15.98
C ALA A 278 5.77 36.33 -14.90
N SER A 279 5.41 36.11 -13.63
CA SER A 279 6.39 36.05 -12.53
C SER A 279 7.42 34.91 -12.68
N HIS A 280 7.04 33.85 -13.40
CA HIS A 280 7.89 32.72 -13.75
C HIS A 280 8.51 32.84 -15.16
N GLN A 281 8.40 34.00 -15.82
CA GLN A 281 8.90 34.23 -17.19
C GLN A 281 8.28 33.28 -18.23
N LEU A 282 7.02 32.89 -17.99
CA LEU A 282 6.21 32.09 -18.89
C LEU A 282 5.15 32.95 -19.57
N ASP A 283 4.76 32.53 -20.78
CA ASP A 283 3.60 33.04 -21.47
C ASP A 283 2.53 31.94 -21.60
N LEU A 284 1.30 32.34 -21.94
CA LEU A 284 0.18 31.39 -22.07
C LEU A 284 0.47 30.29 -23.12
N PRO A 285 1.03 30.57 -24.32
CA PRO A 285 1.39 29.52 -25.26
C PRO A 285 2.36 28.47 -24.70
N ARG A 286 3.42 28.89 -23.99
CA ARG A 286 4.37 27.96 -23.34
C ARG A 286 3.70 27.17 -22.23
N TRP A 287 2.86 27.80 -21.42
CA TRP A 287 2.09 27.10 -20.39
C TRP A 287 1.18 26.03 -21.00
N LEU A 288 0.41 26.36 -22.03
CA LEU A 288 -0.50 25.40 -22.68
C LEU A 288 0.27 24.23 -23.31
N GLN A 289 1.43 24.50 -23.90
CA GLN A 289 2.32 23.44 -24.39
C GLN A 289 2.79 22.54 -23.24
N ALA A 290 3.36 23.12 -22.18
CA ALA A 290 3.83 22.39 -21.02
C ALA A 290 2.71 21.54 -20.40
N ASN A 291 1.52 22.11 -20.22
CA ASN A 291 0.37 21.42 -19.64
C ASN A 291 -0.05 20.19 -20.47
N ARG A 292 -0.18 20.34 -21.79
CA ARG A 292 -0.53 19.23 -22.69
C ARG A 292 0.53 18.13 -22.63
N ASP A 293 1.80 18.51 -22.73
CA ASP A 293 2.89 17.55 -22.90
C ASP A 293 3.24 16.87 -21.56
N TRP A 294 3.13 17.55 -20.41
CA TRP A 294 3.21 16.91 -19.08
C TRP A 294 2.05 15.95 -18.85
N THR A 295 0.83 16.36 -19.21
CA THR A 295 -0.36 15.48 -19.15
C THR A 295 -0.14 14.22 -19.98
N ALA A 296 0.32 14.36 -21.23
CA ALA A 296 0.62 13.23 -22.11
C ALA A 296 1.72 12.31 -21.54
N ARG A 297 2.76 12.89 -20.93
CA ARG A 297 3.84 12.14 -20.29
C ARG A 297 3.34 11.34 -19.08
N MET A 298 2.52 11.96 -18.21
CA MET A 298 1.90 11.27 -17.08
C MET A 298 0.95 10.16 -17.53
N GLN A 299 0.16 10.39 -18.59
CA GLN A 299 -0.71 9.35 -19.16
C GLN A 299 0.07 8.18 -19.76
N SER A 300 1.26 8.45 -20.28
CA SER A 300 2.14 7.42 -20.87
C SER A 300 3.00 6.70 -19.83
N ASP A 301 3.07 7.22 -18.60
CA ASP A 301 3.80 6.59 -17.50
C ASP A 301 3.03 5.38 -16.96
N SER A 302 3.40 4.19 -17.45
CA SER A 302 2.83 2.92 -17.01
C SER A 302 3.23 2.52 -15.58
N THR A 303 4.25 3.16 -15.00
CA THR A 303 4.70 2.87 -13.62
C THR A 303 3.84 3.57 -12.57
N GLY A 304 3.13 4.64 -12.96
CA GLY A 304 2.36 5.49 -12.06
C GLY A 304 3.21 6.45 -11.21
N THR A 305 4.52 6.50 -11.43
CA THR A 305 5.46 7.32 -10.67
C THR A 305 5.16 8.82 -10.80
N LEU A 306 5.02 9.33 -12.02
CA LEU A 306 4.74 10.75 -12.27
C LEU A 306 3.37 11.15 -11.73
N GLY A 307 2.35 10.29 -11.87
CA GLY A 307 1.02 10.58 -11.32
C GLY A 307 1.05 10.71 -9.79
N ARG A 308 1.77 9.82 -9.11
CA ARG A 308 1.97 9.88 -7.66
C ARG A 308 2.70 11.15 -7.24
N LEU A 309 3.85 11.43 -7.84
CA LEU A 309 4.66 12.62 -7.54
C LEU A 309 3.89 13.92 -7.83
N PHE A 310 3.07 13.94 -8.86
CA PHE A 310 2.26 15.10 -9.23
C PHE A 310 1.20 15.34 -8.16
N GLY A 311 0.48 14.30 -7.73
CA GLY A 311 -0.52 14.41 -6.67
C GLY A 311 0.08 14.95 -5.36
N GLU A 312 1.26 14.47 -4.97
CA GLU A 312 1.97 14.96 -3.78
C GLU A 312 2.40 16.42 -3.92
N ALA A 313 3.02 16.77 -5.05
CA ALA A 313 3.46 18.14 -5.32
C ALA A 313 2.28 19.11 -5.41
N TYR A 314 1.15 18.68 -5.99
CA TYR A 314 -0.09 19.44 -6.10
C TYR A 314 -0.72 19.68 -4.73
N MET A 315 -0.88 18.64 -3.90
CA MET A 315 -1.42 18.77 -2.53
C MET A 315 -0.51 19.65 -1.66
N ALA A 316 0.80 19.56 -1.83
CA ALA A 316 1.76 20.42 -1.13
C ALA A 316 1.59 21.92 -1.43
N GLN A 317 0.92 22.30 -2.52
CA GLN A 317 0.60 23.72 -2.80
C GLN A 317 -0.57 24.26 -1.98
N GLY A 318 -1.35 23.37 -1.34
CA GLY A 318 -2.50 23.79 -0.53
C GLY A 318 -3.58 24.49 -1.35
N ALA A 319 -3.93 23.95 -2.52
CA ALA A 319 -5.06 24.43 -3.31
C ALA A 319 -6.40 24.05 -2.64
N GLY A 320 -7.42 24.91 -2.82
CA GLY A 320 -8.75 24.74 -2.22
C GLY A 320 -8.86 25.37 -0.82
N ALA A 321 -10.09 25.47 -0.30
CA ALA A 321 -10.37 26.03 1.01
C ALA A 321 -9.72 25.21 2.16
N HIS A 322 -9.51 23.91 1.94
CA HIS A 322 -8.88 23.01 2.91
C HIS A 322 -7.43 22.65 2.54
N GLY A 323 -6.79 23.45 1.68
CA GLY A 323 -5.43 23.20 1.21
C GLY A 323 -4.38 23.06 2.32
N ALA A 324 -4.51 23.81 3.42
CA ALA A 324 -3.64 23.70 4.58
C ALA A 324 -3.69 22.30 5.23
N ALA A 325 -4.83 21.61 5.17
CA ALA A 325 -4.98 20.25 5.67
C ALA A 325 -4.20 19.25 4.80
N GLY A 326 -4.25 19.40 3.48
CA GLY A 326 -3.45 18.62 2.53
C GLY A 326 -1.95 18.82 2.74
N GLN A 327 -1.52 20.08 2.93
CA GLN A 327 -0.12 20.40 3.25
C GLN A 327 0.34 19.77 4.56
N ALA A 328 -0.48 19.86 5.61
CA ALA A 328 -0.18 19.25 6.90
C ALA A 328 -0.08 17.73 6.79
N ALA A 329 -0.90 17.09 5.95
CA ALA A 329 -0.80 15.65 5.68
C ALA A 329 0.50 15.27 4.98
N VAL A 330 0.86 15.98 3.91
CA VAL A 330 2.13 15.74 3.18
C VAL A 330 3.34 15.97 4.08
N ALA A 331 3.29 16.94 4.99
CA ALA A 331 4.37 17.23 5.94
C ALA A 331 4.65 16.07 6.92
N THR A 332 3.72 15.13 7.10
CA THR A 332 3.95 13.92 7.90
C THR A 332 4.77 12.87 7.15
N ASP A 333 4.97 13.03 5.84
CA ASP A 333 5.46 12.00 4.91
C ASP A 333 4.64 10.69 4.98
N PHE A 334 3.42 10.75 5.53
CA PHE A 334 2.60 9.60 5.86
C PHE A 334 3.35 8.56 6.72
N SER A 335 4.28 9.03 7.56
CA SER A 335 5.17 8.23 8.42
C SER A 335 4.47 7.64 9.66
N GLY A 336 3.13 7.64 9.70
CA GLY A 336 2.32 7.23 10.84
C GLY A 336 2.09 8.31 11.90
N ALA A 337 2.69 9.48 11.76
CA ALA A 337 2.34 10.65 12.57
C ALA A 337 1.07 11.33 12.02
N GLY A 338 0.24 11.87 12.91
CA GLY A 338 -0.94 12.64 12.53
C GLY A 338 -0.59 14.05 12.07
N ALA A 339 -1.29 14.53 11.04
CA ALA A 339 -1.12 15.87 10.51
C ALA A 339 -1.46 16.93 11.57
N ALA A 340 -0.54 17.88 11.78
CA ALA A 340 -0.76 19.00 12.69
C ALA A 340 -1.86 19.96 12.19
N GLY A 341 -2.23 20.92 13.04
CA GLY A 341 -3.24 21.93 12.73
C GLY A 341 -4.65 21.54 13.16
N ASP A 342 -5.57 22.45 12.89
CA ASP A 342 -6.98 22.30 13.24
C ASP A 342 -7.66 21.24 12.38
N GLU A 343 -8.65 20.58 12.97
CA GLU A 343 -9.52 19.63 12.30
C GLU A 343 -10.23 20.30 11.11
N PRO A 344 -9.98 19.86 9.86
CA PRO A 344 -10.50 20.56 8.68
C PRO A 344 -12.01 20.37 8.50
N MET A 345 -12.55 19.28 9.04
CA MET A 345 -13.97 18.95 9.06
C MET A 345 -14.21 17.95 10.19
N PRO A 346 -15.29 18.09 10.99
CA PRO A 346 -15.64 17.14 12.03
C PRO A 346 -15.57 15.69 11.56
N PHE A 347 -14.96 14.79 12.34
CA PHE A 347 -14.77 13.38 11.96
C PHE A 347 -16.05 12.70 11.45
N GLU A 348 -17.18 12.91 12.13
CA GLU A 348 -18.48 12.37 11.71
C GLU A 348 -18.88 12.85 10.31
N ARG A 349 -18.68 14.15 10.05
CA ARG A 349 -19.05 14.78 8.79
C ARG A 349 -18.14 14.32 7.65
N TYR A 350 -16.87 14.05 7.94
CA TYR A 350 -15.96 13.41 7.00
C TYR A 350 -16.39 11.98 6.66
N CYS A 351 -16.77 11.17 7.66
CA CYS A 351 -17.27 9.81 7.43
C CYS A 351 -18.58 9.82 6.60
N GLU A 352 -19.47 10.78 6.86
CA GLU A 352 -20.69 10.98 6.08
C GLU A 352 -20.39 11.28 4.61
N LEU A 353 -19.47 12.22 4.36
CA LEU A 353 -19.04 12.58 3.01
C LEU A 353 -18.39 11.38 2.29
N ALA A 354 -17.52 10.62 2.96
CA ALA A 354 -16.89 9.43 2.39
C ALA A 354 -17.92 8.33 2.06
N GLY A 355 -18.90 8.09 2.94
CA GLY A 355 -19.99 7.16 2.69
C GLY A 355 -20.90 7.60 1.53
N ALA A 356 -21.25 8.88 1.48
CA ALA A 356 -22.04 9.46 0.38
C ALA A 356 -21.35 9.30 -0.97
N LEU A 357 -20.06 9.60 -1.05
CA LEU A 357 -19.25 9.41 -2.26
C LEU A 357 -19.22 7.95 -2.74
N GLY A 358 -19.08 7.01 -1.81
CA GLY A 358 -19.14 5.57 -2.13
C GLY A 358 -20.47 5.18 -2.77
N ALA A 359 -21.59 5.61 -2.17
CA ALA A 359 -22.92 5.33 -2.69
C ALA A 359 -23.19 6.01 -4.04
N TRP A 360 -22.82 7.29 -4.20
CA TRP A 360 -23.01 8.04 -5.45
C TRP A 360 -22.18 7.52 -6.61
N GLY A 361 -20.96 7.03 -6.34
CA GLY A 361 -20.12 6.38 -7.33
C GLY A 361 -20.79 5.14 -7.94
N GLU A 362 -21.51 4.36 -7.14
CA GLU A 362 -22.28 3.20 -7.61
C GLU A 362 -23.55 3.57 -8.38
N MET A 363 -24.15 4.73 -8.06
CA MET A 363 -25.36 5.23 -8.70
C MET A 363 -25.11 6.06 -9.97
N GLY A 364 -23.85 6.36 -10.30
CA GLY A 364 -23.50 7.20 -11.46
C GLY A 364 -23.97 8.66 -11.32
N VAL A 365 -24.07 9.15 -10.09
CA VAL A 365 -24.50 10.52 -9.78
C VAL A 365 -23.35 11.49 -10.03
N ASP A 366 -23.64 12.73 -10.40
CA ASP A 366 -22.64 13.80 -10.46
C ASP A 366 -22.15 14.13 -9.05
N MET A 367 -21.09 13.44 -8.64
CA MET A 367 -20.47 13.58 -7.33
C MET A 367 -19.98 15.00 -7.08
N SER A 368 -19.50 15.72 -8.11
CA SER A 368 -19.00 17.08 -7.92
C SER A 368 -20.12 18.01 -7.50
N ALA A 369 -21.25 17.96 -8.23
CA ALA A 369 -22.42 18.76 -7.90
C ALA A 369 -23.01 18.39 -6.53
N GLU A 370 -23.08 17.09 -6.21
CA GLU A 370 -23.67 16.63 -4.95
C GLU A 370 -22.80 16.92 -3.73
N VAL A 371 -21.47 16.80 -3.83
CA VAL A 371 -20.57 17.17 -2.73
C VAL A 371 -20.65 18.67 -2.43
N GLU A 372 -20.64 19.51 -3.46
CA GLU A 372 -20.79 20.97 -3.27
C GLU A 372 -22.16 21.30 -2.66
N ARG A 373 -23.23 20.72 -3.21
CA ARG A 373 -24.60 20.97 -2.76
C ARG A 373 -24.85 20.53 -1.31
N GLN A 374 -24.33 19.37 -0.91
CA GLN A 374 -24.65 18.79 0.41
C GLN A 374 -23.62 19.14 1.48
N PHE A 375 -22.36 19.29 1.12
CA PHE A 375 -21.26 19.47 2.07
C PHE A 375 -20.59 20.83 1.98
N GLY A 376 -20.89 21.64 0.95
CA GLY A 376 -20.31 22.97 0.79
C GLY A 376 -18.80 22.94 0.58
N VAL A 377 -18.27 21.83 0.09
CA VAL A 377 -16.84 21.64 -0.22
C VAL A 377 -16.70 21.17 -1.66
N SER A 378 -15.55 21.43 -2.27
CA SER A 378 -15.24 20.85 -3.58
C SER A 378 -14.73 19.42 -3.44
N ILE A 379 -14.68 18.68 -4.55
CA ILE A 379 -14.00 17.36 -4.58
C ILE A 379 -12.50 17.49 -4.25
N LEU A 380 -11.89 18.61 -4.65
CA LEU A 380 -10.51 18.92 -4.28
C LEU A 380 -10.37 19.07 -2.76
N ASP A 381 -11.27 19.81 -2.12
CA ASP A 381 -11.29 19.96 -0.67
C ASP A 381 -11.45 18.62 0.03
N TYR A 382 -12.32 17.75 -0.47
CA TYR A 382 -12.44 16.40 0.07
C TYR A 382 -11.11 15.64 0.02
N GLY A 383 -10.34 15.73 -1.08
CA GLY A 383 -9.01 15.12 -1.17
C GLY A 383 -8.05 15.60 -0.08
N ASN A 384 -8.05 16.90 0.20
CA ASN A 384 -7.23 17.49 1.27
C ASN A 384 -7.71 17.06 2.67
N ILE A 385 -9.03 17.10 2.93
CA ILE A 385 -9.65 16.66 4.19
C ILE A 385 -9.36 15.18 4.43
N ALA A 386 -9.53 14.34 3.42
CA ALA A 386 -9.29 12.90 3.48
C ALA A 386 -7.83 12.59 3.76
N SER A 387 -6.89 13.30 3.14
CA SER A 387 -5.46 13.11 3.39
C SER A 387 -5.10 13.45 4.83
N TRP A 388 -5.64 14.54 5.38
CA TRP A 388 -5.43 14.89 6.79
C TRP A 388 -5.99 13.82 7.73
N TRP A 389 -7.24 13.39 7.52
CA TRP A 389 -7.84 12.33 8.34
C TRP A 389 -7.15 10.98 8.20
N MET A 390 -6.61 10.65 7.03
CA MET A 390 -5.83 9.44 6.82
C MET A 390 -4.60 9.43 7.74
N THR A 391 -3.89 10.55 7.88
CA THR A 391 -2.76 10.62 8.83
C THR A 391 -3.19 10.44 10.28
N ARG A 392 -4.35 10.99 10.68
CA ARG A 392 -4.91 10.78 12.02
C ARG A 392 -5.34 9.34 12.27
N MET A 393 -5.93 8.67 11.28
CA MET A 393 -6.29 7.25 11.36
C MET A 393 -5.05 6.33 11.37
N MET A 394 -3.94 6.76 10.78
CA MET A 394 -2.68 6.04 10.89
C MET A 394 -2.05 6.19 12.28
N GLU A 395 -2.19 7.36 12.90
CA GLU A 395 -1.73 7.63 14.27
C GLU A 395 -2.61 6.92 15.32
N ASP A 396 -3.93 6.88 15.11
CA ASP A 396 -4.91 6.29 16.02
C ASP A 396 -5.76 5.21 15.31
N SER A 397 -5.49 3.95 15.63
CA SER A 397 -6.22 2.82 15.06
C SER A 397 -7.71 2.80 15.40
N ALA A 398 -8.11 3.36 16.55
CA ALA A 398 -9.50 3.39 16.96
C ALA A 398 -10.32 4.30 16.02
N LEU A 399 -9.72 5.39 15.53
CA LEU A 399 -10.32 6.22 14.49
C LEU A 399 -10.53 5.44 13.20
N GLN A 400 -9.60 4.57 12.82
CA GLN A 400 -9.75 3.77 11.61
C GLN A 400 -10.92 2.77 11.72
N VAL A 401 -11.09 2.12 12.87
CA VAL A 401 -12.24 1.22 13.11
C VAL A 401 -13.55 2.01 13.04
N ALA A 402 -13.61 3.15 13.75
CA ALA A 402 -14.78 4.01 13.74
C ALA A 402 -15.11 4.55 12.35
N TYR A 403 -14.09 4.87 11.54
CA TYR A 403 -14.25 5.31 10.16
C TYR A 403 -14.93 4.22 9.32
N SER A 404 -14.46 2.97 9.38
CA SER A 404 -15.05 1.87 8.63
C SER A 404 -16.54 1.68 8.96
N ASP A 405 -16.90 1.66 10.24
CA ASP A 405 -18.30 1.49 10.66
C ASP A 405 -19.19 2.66 10.22
N LYS A 406 -18.71 3.89 10.36
CA LYS A 406 -19.46 5.10 10.00
C LYS A 406 -19.63 5.27 8.51
N VAL A 407 -18.57 5.04 7.73
CA VAL A 407 -18.63 5.10 6.26
C VAL A 407 -19.62 4.08 5.72
N GLU A 408 -19.61 2.85 6.23
CA GLU A 408 -20.59 1.83 5.84
C GLU A 408 -22.03 2.22 6.22
N PHE A 409 -22.22 2.78 7.42
CA PHE A 409 -23.52 3.30 7.84
C PHE A 409 -24.05 4.37 6.88
N TYR A 410 -23.23 5.37 6.56
CA TYR A 410 -23.62 6.47 5.67
C TYR A 410 -23.74 6.02 4.21
N HIS A 411 -22.88 5.12 3.74
CA HIS A 411 -23.01 4.51 2.41
C HIS A 411 -24.40 3.90 2.26
N ARG A 412 -24.84 3.05 3.20
CA ARG A 412 -26.18 2.47 3.17
C ARG A 412 -27.29 3.51 3.19
N GLN A 413 -27.13 4.57 3.99
CA GLN A 413 -28.10 5.66 4.05
C GLN A 413 -28.25 6.36 2.70
N TYR A 414 -27.14 6.72 2.06
CA TYR A 414 -27.13 7.40 0.77
C TYR A 414 -27.48 6.48 -0.40
N ALA A 415 -27.17 5.19 -0.34
CA ALA A 415 -27.59 4.20 -1.32
C ALA A 415 -29.10 3.94 -1.28
N ALA A 416 -29.71 4.00 -0.08
CA ALA A 416 -31.15 3.86 0.09
C ALA A 416 -31.92 5.13 -0.29
N ALA A 417 -31.31 6.30 -0.04
CA ALA A 417 -31.82 7.58 -0.49
C ALA A 417 -31.47 7.77 -1.97
N GLN A 418 -32.21 7.15 -2.89
CA GLN A 418 -32.12 7.50 -4.30
C GLN A 418 -32.17 9.03 -4.39
N PRO A 419 -31.14 9.70 -4.94
CA PRO A 419 -31.29 11.11 -5.25
C PRO A 419 -32.53 11.20 -6.14
N ASN A 420 -33.43 12.13 -5.83
CA ASN A 420 -34.52 12.48 -6.74
C ASN A 420 -33.85 12.89 -8.04
N VAL A 421 -33.60 11.92 -8.93
CA VAL A 421 -33.26 12.16 -10.33
C VAL A 421 -34.45 12.97 -10.77
N ALA A 422 -34.22 14.27 -10.95
CA ALA A 422 -35.26 15.18 -11.39
C ALA A 422 -35.93 14.47 -12.56
N GLN A 423 -37.20 14.11 -12.36
CA GLN A 423 -38.06 13.69 -13.44
C GLN A 423 -38.16 14.90 -14.36
N GLY A 424 -37.19 15.01 -15.26
CA GLY A 424 -37.28 15.77 -16.49
C GLY A 424 -38.27 15.03 -17.37
N ILE A 425 -39.55 15.04 -16.98
CA ILE A 425 -40.64 14.99 -17.93
C ILE A 425 -40.66 16.41 -18.55
N ASN A 426 -40.80 16.62 -19.85
CA ASN A 426 -41.82 16.02 -20.70
C ASN A 426 -41.76 16.56 -22.14
N PHE A 427 -42.31 15.77 -23.08
CA PHE A 427 -42.83 16.08 -24.43
C PHE A 427 -41.89 16.38 -25.60
#